data_AF-A0A428LVM0-F1
#
_entry.id   AF-A0A428LVM0-F1
#
_cell.length_a   1.000
_cell.length_b   1.000
_cell.length_c   1.000
_cell.angle_alpha   90.00
_cell.angle_beta   90.00
_cell.angle_gamma   90.00
#
_symmetry.space_group_name_H-M   'P 1'
#
loop_
_entity.id
_entity.type
_entity.pdbx_description
1 polymer ?
#
loop_
_entity_poly.entity_id
_entity_poly.type
_entity_poly.pdbx_seq_one_letter_code
_entity_poly.pdbx_strand_id
1 'polypeptide(L)'
;MNRFRQRLLNADARISRAFAEEVPAVLSIDAELRPVTVIFETPDAPVDVPGGGQIQDRSPAFSAMTADIAGLEKHHSVEINGTAYRVTHVGADEEGRTRVTLAYGAPGKVQPDINKWS
;
A
#
# COMPACT_ATOMS: atom_id res chain seq x y z
N MET A 1 -21.90 13.67 18.60
CA MET A 1 -20.52 13.57 18.07
C MET A 1 -19.63 14.57 18.79
N ASN A 2 -18.49 14.15 19.34
CA ASN A 2 -17.61 15.00 20.15
C ASN A 2 -16.76 15.95 19.26
N ARG A 3 -16.55 17.21 19.68
CA ARG A 3 -15.85 18.26 18.88
C ARG A 3 -14.43 17.85 18.46
N PHE A 4 -13.76 17.03 19.26
CA PHE A 4 -12.42 16.52 18.95
C PHE A 4 -12.42 15.64 17.70
N ARG A 5 -13.32 14.65 17.61
CA ARG A 5 -13.42 13.77 16.43
C ARG A 5 -13.72 14.54 15.15
N GLN A 6 -14.57 15.56 15.23
CA GLN A 6 -14.87 16.40 14.06
C GLN A 6 -13.62 17.14 13.55
N ARG A 7 -12.76 17.62 14.46
CA ARG A 7 -11.51 18.28 14.09
C ARG A 7 -10.51 17.30 13.48
N LEU A 8 -10.47 16.07 13.99
CA LEU A 8 -9.62 15.01 13.43
C LEU A 8 -10.04 14.67 11.99
N LEU A 9 -11.33 14.44 11.74
CA LEU A 9 -11.87 14.21 10.39
C LEU A 9 -11.54 15.35 9.43
N ASN A 10 -11.67 16.60 9.89
CA ASN A 10 -11.33 17.76 9.07
C ASN A 10 -9.83 17.87 8.78
N ALA A 11 -8.97 17.49 9.72
CA ALA A 11 -7.53 17.45 9.51
C ALA A 11 -7.16 16.36 8.51
N ASP A 12 -7.77 15.18 8.64
CA ASP A 12 -7.52 14.05 7.76
C ASP A 12 -7.95 14.32 6.31
N ALA A 13 -9.10 14.97 6.12
CA ALA A 13 -9.54 15.45 4.80
C ALA A 13 -8.54 16.45 4.16
N ARG A 14 -7.86 17.27 4.97
CA ARG A 14 -6.81 18.18 4.49
C ARG A 14 -5.54 17.42 4.12
N ILE A 15 -5.18 16.38 4.86
CA ILE A 15 -4.04 15.51 4.57
C ILE A 15 -4.27 14.78 3.25
N SER A 16 -5.42 14.14 3.05
CA SER A 16 -5.76 13.49 1.78
C SER A 16 -5.67 14.47 0.62
N ARG A 17 -6.21 15.69 0.76
CA ARG A 17 -6.14 16.69 -0.32
C ARG A 17 -4.70 17.08 -0.69
N ALA A 18 -3.80 17.13 0.28
CA ALA A 18 -2.44 17.63 0.08
C ALA A 18 -1.48 16.55 -0.41
N PHE A 19 -1.71 15.28 -0.05
CA PHE A 19 -0.73 14.20 -0.21
C PHE A 19 -1.25 12.98 -0.95
N ALA A 20 -2.54 12.92 -1.28
CA ALA A 20 -3.05 11.80 -2.06
C ALA A 20 -2.47 11.83 -3.48
N GLU A 21 -2.30 10.63 -4.04
CA GLU A 21 -1.97 10.46 -5.45
C GLU A 21 -3.02 11.15 -6.33
N GLU A 22 -2.57 11.80 -7.41
CA GLU A 22 -3.46 12.47 -8.37
C GLU A 22 -4.40 11.48 -9.05
N VAL A 23 -3.92 10.25 -9.26
CA VAL A 23 -4.69 9.14 -9.82
C VAL A 23 -5.06 8.17 -8.69
N PRO A 24 -6.34 7.78 -8.55
CA PRO A 24 -6.74 6.78 -7.56
C PRO A 24 -6.00 5.46 -7.77
N ALA A 25 -5.61 4.82 -6.66
CA ALA A 25 -5.17 3.44 -6.72
C ALA A 25 -6.35 2.53 -7.06
N VAL A 26 -6.10 1.45 -7.81
CA VAL A 26 -7.12 0.45 -8.12
C VAL A 26 -6.86 -0.79 -7.27
N LEU A 27 -7.78 -1.11 -6.37
CA LEU A 27 -7.77 -2.34 -5.58
C LEU A 27 -8.52 -3.43 -6.36
N SER A 28 -7.93 -4.62 -6.46
CA SER A 28 -8.62 -5.82 -6.94
C SER A 28 -9.00 -6.69 -5.74
N ILE A 29 -10.25 -6.60 -5.32
CA ILE A 29 -10.82 -7.37 -4.20
C ILE A 29 -11.78 -8.39 -4.82
N ASP A 30 -11.41 -9.67 -4.79
CA ASP A 30 -12.11 -10.73 -5.52
C ASP A 30 -12.33 -10.39 -7.01
N ALA A 31 -13.58 -10.19 -7.42
CA ALA A 31 -13.97 -9.81 -8.79
C ALA A 31 -14.25 -8.30 -8.94
N GLU A 32 -14.10 -7.51 -7.87
CA GLU A 32 -14.36 -6.08 -7.84
C GLU A 32 -13.07 -5.29 -8.08
N LEU A 33 -13.13 -4.31 -8.99
CA LEU A 33 -12.11 -3.28 -9.13
C LEU A 33 -12.60 -2.00 -8.46
N ARG A 34 -11.91 -1.59 -7.39
CA ARG A 34 -12.31 -0.44 -6.57
C ARG A 34 -11.26 0.67 -6.65
N PRO A 35 -11.59 1.84 -7.23
CA PRO A 35 -10.72 3.00 -7.17
C PRO A 35 -10.75 3.62 -5.77
N VAL A 36 -9.58 3.87 -5.17
CA VAL A 36 -9.43 4.41 -3.82
C VAL A 36 -8.40 5.53 -3.80
N THR A 37 -8.71 6.62 -3.09
CA THR A 37 -7.76 7.69 -2.81
C THR A 37 -6.74 7.21 -1.79
N VAL A 38 -5.47 7.19 -2.17
CA VAL A 38 -4.37 6.72 -1.32
C VAL A 38 -3.28 7.78 -1.22
N ILE A 39 -2.56 7.76 -0.11
CA ILE A 39 -1.27 8.46 0.04
C ILE A 39 -0.19 7.39 -0.11
N PHE A 40 0.61 7.45 -1.17
CA PHE A 40 1.62 6.43 -1.43
C PHE A 40 2.94 6.76 -0.74
N GLU A 41 3.44 5.81 0.04
CA GLU A 41 4.71 5.88 0.76
C GLU A 41 5.71 4.97 0.04
N THR A 42 6.54 5.55 -0.82
CA THR A 42 7.65 4.82 -1.43
C THR A 42 8.88 4.99 -0.54
N PRO A 43 9.58 3.90 -0.12
CA PRO A 43 10.82 4.05 0.63
C PRO A 43 11.87 4.81 -0.19
N ASP A 44 12.61 5.68 0.48
CA ASP A 44 13.71 6.43 -0.11
C ASP A 44 14.78 5.51 -0.73
N ALA A 45 15.53 6.09 -1.67
CA ALA A 45 16.56 5.53 -2.55
C ALA A 45 17.32 4.26 -2.05
N PRO A 46 17.79 3.39 -2.98
CA PRO A 46 18.53 2.18 -2.61
C PRO A 46 19.68 2.47 -1.66
N VAL A 47 19.82 1.65 -0.62
CA VAL A 47 21.09 1.49 0.08
C VAL A 47 21.87 0.42 -0.68
N ASP A 48 22.77 0.85 -1.57
CA ASP A 48 23.72 -0.04 -2.21
C ASP A 48 24.88 -0.34 -1.24
N VAL A 49 25.17 -1.63 -1.02
CA VAL A 49 26.37 -2.08 -0.30
C VAL A 49 27.34 -2.67 -1.32
N PRO A 50 28.48 -2.00 -1.62
CA PRO A 50 29.47 -2.53 -2.54
C PRO A 50 30.04 -3.87 -2.06
N GLY A 51 30.01 -4.90 -2.91
CA GLY A 51 30.62 -6.22 -2.64
C GLY A 51 29.74 -7.24 -1.90
N GLY A 52 28.50 -6.89 -1.55
CA GLY A 52 27.49 -7.82 -1.03
C GLY A 52 26.37 -8.06 -2.04
N GLY A 53 25.65 -9.19 -1.91
CA GLY A 53 24.43 -9.43 -2.69
C GLY A 53 23.40 -8.32 -2.45
N GLN A 54 22.75 -7.85 -3.51
CA GLN A 54 21.79 -6.75 -3.43
C GLN A 54 20.49 -7.24 -2.76
N ILE A 55 20.29 -6.94 -1.47
CA ILE A 55 19.00 -7.14 -0.80
C ILE A 55 18.22 -5.83 -0.92
N GLN A 56 17.28 -5.78 -1.86
CA GLN A 56 16.34 -4.67 -1.95
C GLN A 56 15.17 -4.92 -0.99
N ASP A 57 15.40 -4.69 0.31
CA ASP A 57 14.31 -4.70 1.30
C ASP A 57 13.56 -3.36 1.24
N ARG A 58 12.74 -3.22 0.20
CA ARG A 58 11.78 -2.12 0.07
C ARG A 58 10.39 -2.70 0.13
N SER A 59 9.68 -2.35 1.19
CA SER A 59 8.24 -2.62 1.30
C SER A 59 7.50 -1.29 1.13
N PRO A 60 7.09 -0.93 -0.10
CA PRO A 60 6.20 0.20 -0.32
C PRO A 60 4.96 0.08 0.56
N ALA A 61 4.36 1.21 0.91
CA ALA A 61 3.11 1.22 1.64
C ALA A 61 2.19 2.29 1.08
N PHE A 62 0.91 2.20 1.39
CA PHE A 62 0.01 3.33 1.21
C PHE A 62 -0.87 3.47 2.44
N SER A 63 -1.37 4.69 2.62
CA SER A 63 -2.33 5.01 3.67
C SER A 63 -3.64 5.45 3.04
N ALA A 64 -4.76 4.86 3.46
CA ALA A 64 -6.10 5.12 2.93
C ALA A 64 -7.15 5.14 4.05
N MET A 65 -8.34 5.67 3.75
CA MET A 65 -9.46 5.61 4.69
C MET A 65 -9.85 4.15 4.93
N THR A 66 -10.01 3.77 6.19
CA THR A 66 -10.35 2.39 6.60
C THR A 66 -11.62 1.89 5.92
N ALA A 67 -12.61 2.77 5.75
CA ALA A 67 -13.87 2.45 5.09
C ALA A 67 -13.72 2.10 3.61
N ASP A 68 -12.81 2.76 2.89
CA ASP A 68 -12.66 2.59 1.44
C ASP A 68 -11.95 1.28 1.09
N ILE A 69 -11.11 0.80 2.00
CA ILE A 69 -10.34 -0.45 1.85
C ILE A 69 -10.98 -1.65 2.56
N ALA A 70 -12.25 -1.53 2.99
CA ALA A 70 -12.97 -2.62 3.64
C ALA A 70 -12.97 -3.87 2.74
N GLY A 71 -12.56 -5.02 3.31
CA GLY A 71 -12.41 -6.29 2.60
C GLY A 71 -11.05 -6.48 1.89
N LEU A 72 -10.12 -5.53 1.99
CA LEU A 72 -8.76 -5.72 1.50
C LEU A 72 -8.00 -6.72 2.38
N GLU A 73 -7.40 -7.73 1.76
CA GLU A 73 -6.66 -8.77 2.46
C GLU A 73 -5.27 -8.99 1.85
N LYS A 74 -4.43 -9.73 2.58
CA LYS A 74 -3.13 -10.16 2.09
C LYS A 74 -3.30 -10.91 0.76
N HIS A 75 -2.38 -10.68 -0.18
CA HIS A 75 -2.40 -11.22 -1.54
C HIS A 75 -3.34 -10.54 -2.54
N HIS A 76 -4.21 -9.62 -2.13
CA HIS A 76 -4.94 -8.80 -3.11
C HIS A 76 -3.98 -7.94 -3.94
N SER A 77 -4.41 -7.67 -5.18
CA SER A 77 -3.66 -6.84 -6.12
C SER A 77 -4.03 -5.37 -5.91
N VAL A 78 -3.03 -4.50 -6.01
CA VAL A 78 -3.21 -3.06 -5.93
C VAL A 78 -2.39 -2.42 -7.05
N GLU A 79 -3.02 -1.60 -7.86
CA GLU A 79 -2.35 -0.80 -8.89
C GLU A 79 -2.26 0.65 -8.43
N ILE A 80 -1.04 1.20 -8.39
CA ILE A 80 -0.78 2.60 -8.02
C ILE A 80 0.12 3.18 -9.11
N ASN A 81 -0.29 4.29 -9.73
CA ASN A 81 0.48 4.97 -10.78
C ASN A 81 0.94 4.02 -11.91
N GLY A 82 0.09 3.09 -12.31
CA GLY A 82 0.38 2.09 -13.36
C GLY A 82 1.33 0.96 -12.94
N THR A 83 1.74 0.91 -11.67
CA THR A 83 2.58 -0.17 -11.13
C THR A 83 1.74 -1.13 -10.30
N ALA A 84 1.88 -2.42 -10.59
CA ALA A 84 1.19 -3.49 -9.85
C ALA A 84 1.97 -3.90 -8.60
N TYR A 85 1.23 -3.96 -7.49
CA TYR A 85 1.68 -4.38 -6.18
C TYR A 85 0.78 -5.47 -5.62
N ARG A 86 1.28 -6.18 -4.63
CA ARG A 86 0.53 -7.15 -3.84
C ARG A 86 0.52 -6.75 -2.38
N VAL A 87 -0.64 -6.85 -1.73
CA VAL A 87 -0.78 -6.63 -0.29
C VAL A 87 -0.01 -7.69 0.50
N THR A 88 0.87 -7.24 1.39
CA THR A 88 1.61 -8.11 2.32
C THR A 88 1.08 -8.00 3.75
N HIS A 89 0.57 -6.83 4.13
CA HIS A 89 0.01 -6.59 5.46
C HIS A 89 -1.02 -5.44 5.41
N VAL A 90 -2.14 -5.61 6.11
CA VAL A 90 -3.12 -4.55 6.38
C VAL A 90 -3.00 -4.21 7.86
N GLY A 91 -2.67 -2.96 8.17
CA GLY A 91 -2.51 -2.48 9.53
C GLY A 91 -3.83 -2.31 10.28
N ALA A 92 -3.75 -1.83 11.52
CA ALA A 92 -4.93 -1.49 12.30
C ALA A 92 -5.60 -0.19 11.79
N ASP A 93 -6.84 0.02 12.21
CA ASP A 93 -7.55 1.30 12.03
C ASP A 93 -7.03 2.32 13.05
N GLU A 94 -6.34 3.35 12.56
CA GLU A 94 -5.79 4.45 13.35
C GLU A 94 -6.68 5.70 13.18
N GLU A 95 -7.81 5.71 13.89
CA GLU A 95 -8.80 6.81 13.87
C GLU A 95 -9.39 7.11 12.47
N GLY A 96 -9.67 6.06 11.69
CA GLY A 96 -10.33 6.15 10.38
C GLY A 96 -9.39 6.00 9.19
N ARG A 97 -8.09 5.82 9.44
CA ARG A 97 -7.07 5.59 8.40
C ARG A 97 -6.31 4.32 8.71
N THR A 98 -6.04 3.54 7.67
CA THR A 98 -5.26 2.30 7.75
C THR A 98 -4.08 2.39 6.81
N ARG A 99 -2.93 1.95 7.32
CA ARG A 99 -1.70 1.77 6.53
C ARG A 99 -1.64 0.34 5.99
N VAL A 100 -1.32 0.19 4.72
CA VAL A 100 -1.21 -1.08 4.02
C VAL A 100 0.20 -1.23 3.47
N THR A 101 0.87 -2.32 3.81
CA THR A 101 2.19 -2.66 3.28
C THR A 101 2.05 -3.51 2.03
N LEU A 102 2.90 -3.22 1.04
CA LEU A 102 2.91 -3.80 -0.28
C LEU A 102 4.24 -4.48 -0.59
N ALA A 103 4.20 -5.40 -1.54
CA ALA A 103 5.36 -5.93 -2.26
C ALA A 103 5.19 -5.65 -3.76
N TYR A 104 6.31 -5.51 -4.47
CA TYR A 104 6.31 -5.36 -5.92
C TYR A 104 5.81 -6.62 -6.62
N GLY A 105 5.05 -6.43 -7.71
CA GLY A 105 4.61 -7.49 -8.61
C GLY A 105 3.18 -7.96 -8.35
N ALA A 106 2.61 -8.58 -9.39
CA ALA A 106 1.26 -9.13 -9.34
C ALA A 106 1.20 -10.40 -8.47
N PRO A 107 0.07 -10.64 -7.77
CA PRO A 107 -0.19 -11.92 -7.12
C PRO A 107 -0.08 -13.09 -8.12
N GLY A 108 0.51 -14.22 -7.68
CA GLY A 108 0.44 -15.48 -8.44
C GLY A 108 1.66 -15.84 -9.30
N LYS A 109 2.73 -15.03 -9.37
CA LYS A 109 4.02 -15.58 -9.84
C LYS A 109 4.62 -16.44 -8.74
N VAL A 110 4.56 -17.76 -8.93
CA VAL A 110 5.27 -18.75 -8.11
C VAL A 110 6.74 -18.34 -8.08
N GLN A 111 7.31 -18.19 -6.88
CA GLN A 111 8.75 -18.01 -6.74
C GLN A 111 9.41 -19.22 -7.43
N PRO A 112 10.27 -19.03 -8.45
CA PRO A 112 10.88 -20.17 -9.13
C PRO A 112 11.60 -21.04 -8.10
N ASP A 113 11.44 -22.36 -8.21
CA ASP A 113 12.13 -23.31 -7.34
C ASP A 113 13.63 -22.98 -7.30
N ILE A 114 14.14 -22.72 -6.09
CA ILE A 114 15.55 -22.46 -5.86
C ILE A 114 16.28 -23.80 -5.99
N ASN A 115 16.54 -24.21 -7.23
CA ASN A 115 17.23 -25.46 -7.56
C ASN A 115 18.74 -25.28 -7.79
N LYS A 116 19.32 -24.16 -7.34
CA LYS A 116 20.76 -23.91 -7.42
C LYS A 116 21.28 -23.35 -6.10
N TRP A 117 21.86 -24.24 -5.29
CA TRP A 117 22.96 -23.87 -4.41
C TRP A 117 24.23 -24.00 -5.24
N SER A 118 24.94 -22.89 -5.44
CA SER A 118 26.33 -22.88 -5.92
C SER A 118 27.26 -22.68 -4.74
#